data_AF-D0MW69-F1
#
_entry.id   AF-D0MW69-F1
#
_cell.length_a   1.000
_cell.length_b   1.000
_cell.length_c   1.000
_cell.angle_alpha   90.00
_cell.angle_beta   90.00
_cell.angle_gamma   90.00
#
_symmetry.space_group_name_H-M   'P 1'
#
loop_
_entity.id
_entity.type
_entity.pdbx_description
1 polymer ?
#
loop_
_entity_poly.entity_id
_entity_poly.type
_entity_poly.pdbx_seq_one_letter_code
_entity_poly.pdbx_strand_id
1 'polypeptide(L)'
;MQTKRYKSILIEFMAFKAGHPFSTDTVFSKSDLLEVTPDVVCRWMNMRAFGEETPTEDAKPVNTKASTLEYAKKALSSFMPRRTVPWDPICNEGNPTRSESVYAVIKKDIFEGPDFHKLKPGNLGTHCLRKGAATYGSRSGLPKDYVNRRGRWRTRKSVVDVYIDNTQPYMDGVAAGALTGPLGPCCYVLKKGIHAVTEELLVKQVGPAIKEAMGEEVVKVLALPLLWASLVPDGSFDYDLLPSVLKQRIVRAYINAGENVAVNPVERVPLHVTGDGAQLRLVDIRDTPTDGNESEQTHGTQSNMSADSTRKDLS
;
A
#
# COMPACT_ATOMS: atom_id res chain seq x y z
N MET A 1 17.39 -19.74 -6.11
CA MET A 1 16.83 -18.80 -5.09
C MET A 1 15.32 -18.98 -4.88
N GLN A 2 14.52 -19.21 -5.93
CA GLN A 2 13.06 -19.40 -5.84
C GLN A 2 12.64 -20.70 -5.10
N THR A 3 13.43 -21.77 -5.24
CA THR A 3 13.21 -23.09 -4.60
C THR A 3 13.24 -23.06 -3.07
N LYS A 4 14.15 -22.28 -2.46
CA LYS A 4 14.23 -22.17 -0.98
C LYS A 4 12.98 -21.53 -0.39
N ARG A 5 12.43 -20.48 -1.05
CA ARG A 5 11.19 -19.81 -0.61
C ARG A 5 9.94 -20.64 -0.84
N TYR A 6 9.92 -21.48 -1.88
CA TYR A 6 8.83 -22.43 -2.08
C TYR A 6 8.87 -23.53 -1.03
N LYS A 7 10.07 -24.02 -0.69
CA LYS A 7 10.23 -25.06 0.34
C LYS A 7 9.73 -24.61 1.72
N SER A 8 9.96 -23.35 2.12
CA SER A 8 9.44 -22.85 3.40
C SER A 8 7.90 -22.89 3.45
N ILE A 9 7.22 -22.58 2.35
CA ILE A 9 5.76 -22.69 2.25
C ILE A 9 5.30 -24.14 2.36
N LEU A 10 6.00 -25.07 1.71
CA LEU A 10 5.68 -26.49 1.81
C LEU A 10 5.83 -26.99 3.26
N ILE A 11 6.92 -26.63 3.94
CA ILE A 11 7.16 -27.04 5.34
C ILE A 11 6.08 -26.50 6.26
N GLU A 12 5.73 -25.22 6.11
CA GLU A 12 4.65 -24.59 6.88
C GLU A 12 3.31 -25.31 6.66
N PHE A 13 2.97 -25.62 5.41
CA PHE A 13 1.76 -26.37 5.07
C PHE A 13 1.77 -27.79 5.65
N MET A 14 2.87 -28.52 5.49
CA MET A 14 2.97 -29.89 5.99
C MET A 14 2.95 -29.93 7.52
N ALA A 15 3.56 -28.95 8.19
CA ALA A 15 3.50 -28.80 9.64
C ALA A 15 2.06 -28.59 10.13
N PHE A 16 1.28 -27.78 9.41
CA PHE A 16 -0.15 -27.62 9.66
C PHE A 16 -0.91 -28.94 9.46
N LYS A 17 -0.70 -29.66 8.35
CA LYS A 17 -1.34 -30.97 8.10
C LYS A 17 -1.02 -31.99 9.19
N ALA A 18 0.22 -32.04 9.67
CA ALA A 18 0.68 -33.03 10.64
C ALA A 18 0.44 -32.63 12.10
N GLY A 19 0.11 -31.36 12.37
CA GLY A 19 -0.05 -30.84 13.73
C GLY A 19 1.26 -30.66 14.51
N HIS A 20 2.42 -30.72 13.85
CA HIS A 20 3.73 -30.55 14.48
C HIS A 20 4.75 -29.94 13.52
N PRO A 21 5.78 -29.23 14.02
CA PRO A 21 6.78 -28.60 13.17
C PRO A 21 7.70 -29.63 12.48
N PHE A 22 8.27 -29.24 11.33
CA PHE A 22 9.32 -29.97 10.61
C PHE A 22 10.59 -29.13 10.49
N SER A 23 11.74 -29.79 10.33
CA SER A 23 13.00 -29.12 9.99
C SER A 23 12.94 -28.48 8.60
N THR A 24 13.71 -27.41 8.40
CA THR A 24 13.79 -26.74 7.09
C THR A 24 14.41 -27.61 5.98
N ASP A 25 15.12 -28.67 6.37
CA ASP A 25 15.74 -29.59 5.45
C ASP A 25 14.88 -30.81 5.13
N THR A 26 13.77 -31.01 5.83
CA THR A 26 12.85 -32.13 5.61
C THR A 26 12.45 -32.29 4.14
N VAL A 27 12.49 -33.52 3.67
CA VAL A 27 12.04 -33.93 2.34
C VAL A 27 10.82 -34.82 2.51
N PHE A 28 9.70 -34.40 1.93
CA PHE A 28 8.45 -35.14 1.98
C PHE A 28 8.41 -36.18 0.85
N SER A 29 7.92 -37.37 1.17
CA SER A 29 7.80 -38.46 0.21
C SER A 29 6.70 -38.15 -0.82
N LYS A 30 6.73 -38.84 -1.96
CA LYS A 30 5.62 -38.75 -2.94
C LYS A 30 4.29 -39.22 -2.31
N SER A 31 4.33 -40.19 -1.40
CA SER A 31 3.15 -40.69 -0.70
C SER A 31 2.54 -39.61 0.17
N ASP A 32 3.36 -38.92 0.98
CA ASP A 32 2.92 -37.85 1.88
C ASP A 32 2.24 -36.72 1.11
N LEU A 33 2.74 -36.41 -0.09
CA LEU A 33 2.21 -35.37 -0.96
C LEU A 33 0.95 -35.81 -1.73
N LEU A 34 0.73 -37.11 -1.93
CA LEU A 34 -0.49 -37.65 -2.53
C LEU A 34 -1.66 -37.69 -1.53
N GLU A 35 -1.37 -37.72 -0.22
CA GLU A 35 -2.39 -37.61 0.84
C GLU A 35 -2.95 -36.18 1.00
N VAL A 36 -2.39 -35.20 0.30
CA VAL A 36 -2.85 -33.82 0.39
C VAL A 36 -4.18 -33.67 -0.34
N THR A 37 -5.23 -33.30 0.39
CA THR A 37 -6.56 -33.04 -0.16
C THR A 37 -6.84 -31.54 -0.28
N PRO A 38 -7.77 -31.13 -1.15
CA PRO A 38 -8.21 -29.73 -1.24
C PRO A 38 -8.69 -29.15 0.08
N ASP A 39 -9.39 -29.95 0.89
CA ASP A 39 -9.95 -29.55 2.18
C ASP A 39 -8.84 -29.08 3.15
N VAL A 40 -7.75 -29.85 3.28
CA VAL A 40 -6.60 -29.45 4.11
C VAL A 40 -5.95 -28.17 3.56
N VAL A 41 -5.88 -28.00 2.24
CA VAL A 41 -5.36 -26.79 1.60
C VAL A 41 -6.25 -25.58 1.92
N CYS A 42 -7.58 -25.73 1.87
CA CYS A 42 -8.53 -24.67 2.22
C CYS A 42 -8.39 -24.26 3.68
N ARG A 43 -8.41 -25.21 4.62
CA ARG A 43 -8.26 -24.91 6.07
C ARG A 43 -6.95 -24.21 6.38
N TRP A 44 -5.85 -24.63 5.74
CA TRP A 44 -4.57 -23.94 5.88
C TRP A 44 -4.58 -22.51 5.32
N MET A 45 -5.19 -22.30 4.15
CA MET A 45 -5.32 -20.95 3.57
C MET A 45 -6.19 -20.05 4.45
N ASN A 46 -7.27 -20.59 5.03
CA ASN A 46 -8.13 -19.88 5.96
C ASN A 46 -7.37 -19.50 7.24
N MET A 47 -6.63 -20.45 7.83
CA MET A 47 -5.78 -20.20 8.99
C MET A 47 -4.80 -19.05 8.73
N ARG A 48 -4.21 -19.00 7.53
CA ARG A 48 -3.31 -17.89 7.14
C ARG A 48 -4.03 -16.56 6.93
N ALA A 49 -5.23 -16.57 6.37
CA ALA A 49 -5.97 -15.37 6.00
C ALA A 49 -6.71 -14.75 7.19
N PHE A 50 -7.41 -15.57 7.95
CA PHE A 50 -8.35 -15.21 9.01
C PHE A 50 -7.82 -15.54 10.42
N GLY A 51 -6.87 -16.47 10.55
CA GLY A 51 -6.39 -16.96 11.85
C GLY A 51 -7.20 -18.14 12.40
N GLU A 52 -8.13 -18.67 11.61
CA GLU A 52 -9.00 -19.80 11.96
C GLU A 52 -9.23 -20.69 10.73
N GLU A 53 -9.46 -21.99 10.94
CA GLU A 53 -9.58 -22.97 9.84
C GLU A 53 -10.92 -22.88 9.10
N THR A 54 -11.97 -22.51 9.84
CA THR A 54 -13.36 -22.44 9.40
C THR A 54 -13.94 -21.07 9.73
N PRO A 55 -13.58 -20.03 8.95
CA PRO A 55 -14.05 -18.69 9.20
C PRO A 55 -15.57 -18.57 9.01
N THR A 56 -16.18 -17.65 9.75
CA THR A 56 -17.59 -17.29 9.53
C THR A 56 -17.75 -16.53 8.22
N GLU A 57 -18.97 -16.48 7.67
CA GLU A 57 -19.24 -15.76 6.41
C GLU A 57 -18.86 -14.26 6.47
N ASP A 58 -18.91 -13.65 7.66
CA ASP A 58 -18.58 -12.25 7.90
C ASP A 58 -17.11 -12.01 8.32
N ALA A 59 -16.31 -13.07 8.47
CA ALA A 59 -14.93 -12.96 8.89
C ALA A 59 -14.10 -12.19 7.86
N LYS A 60 -13.17 -11.35 8.33
CA LYS A 60 -12.30 -10.53 7.45
C LYS A 60 -10.89 -11.10 7.41
N PRO A 61 -10.25 -11.22 6.22
CA PRO A 61 -8.91 -11.77 6.09
C PRO A 61 -7.85 -10.75 6.52
N VAL A 62 -7.70 -10.54 7.83
CA VAL A 62 -6.82 -9.50 8.41
C VAL A 62 -5.35 -9.90 8.46
N ASN A 63 -5.05 -11.20 8.46
CA ASN A 63 -3.69 -11.69 8.73
C ASN A 63 -2.79 -11.73 7.48
N THR A 64 -3.37 -11.93 6.30
CA THR A 64 -2.58 -12.09 5.07
C THR A 64 -3.26 -11.47 3.85
N LYS A 65 -2.47 -10.78 3.02
CA LYS A 65 -2.93 -10.23 1.73
C LYS A 65 -3.17 -11.34 0.70
N ALA A 66 -4.15 -11.11 -0.18
CA ALA A 66 -4.50 -12.01 -1.27
C ALA A 66 -3.32 -12.45 -2.16
N SER A 67 -2.44 -11.52 -2.55
CA SER A 67 -1.25 -11.83 -3.35
C SER A 67 -0.25 -12.76 -2.65
N THR A 68 -0.18 -12.73 -1.32
CA THR A 68 0.64 -13.64 -0.52
C THR A 68 0.03 -15.04 -0.52
N LEU A 69 -1.30 -15.16 -0.45
CA LEU A 69 -2.00 -16.45 -0.55
C LEU A 69 -1.91 -17.06 -1.95
N GLU A 70 -2.03 -16.25 -3.00
CA GLU A 70 -1.76 -16.71 -4.38
C GLU A 70 -0.33 -17.22 -4.54
N TYR A 71 0.64 -16.52 -3.96
CA TYR A 71 2.03 -16.97 -3.94
C TYR A 71 2.18 -18.30 -3.19
N ALA A 72 1.57 -18.43 -2.02
CA ALA A 72 1.57 -19.67 -1.22
C ALA A 72 0.94 -20.84 -1.99
N LYS A 73 -0.23 -20.64 -2.62
CA LYS A 73 -0.86 -21.62 -3.52
C LYS A 73 0.09 -22.05 -4.63
N LYS A 74 0.70 -21.08 -5.32
CA LYS A 74 1.63 -21.35 -6.42
C LYS A 74 2.85 -22.13 -5.95
N ALA A 75 3.40 -21.78 -4.80
CA ALA A 75 4.53 -22.47 -4.19
C ALA A 75 4.17 -23.92 -3.86
N LEU A 76 3.05 -24.15 -3.16
CA LEU A 76 2.57 -25.47 -2.79
C LEU A 76 2.28 -26.34 -4.02
N SER A 77 1.61 -25.76 -5.02
CA SER A 77 1.30 -26.42 -6.30
C SER A 77 2.54 -26.96 -7.00
N SER A 78 3.69 -26.29 -6.86
CA SER A 78 4.94 -26.69 -7.52
C SER A 78 5.51 -28.03 -7.02
N PHE A 79 5.13 -28.46 -5.80
CA PHE A 79 5.54 -29.72 -5.19
C PHE A 79 4.51 -30.85 -5.38
N MET A 80 3.29 -30.54 -5.77
CA MET A 80 2.24 -31.55 -5.93
C MET A 80 2.61 -32.55 -7.04
N PRO A 81 2.56 -33.88 -6.78
CA PRO A 81 3.01 -34.89 -7.75
C PRO A 81 2.32 -34.79 -9.11
N ARG A 82 1.03 -34.45 -9.12
CA ARG A 82 0.21 -34.30 -10.34
C ARG A 82 0.04 -32.83 -10.73
N ARG A 83 1.10 -32.03 -10.66
CA ARG A 83 1.10 -30.55 -10.79
C ARG A 83 0.19 -29.97 -11.88
N THR A 84 0.19 -30.56 -13.08
CA THR A 84 -0.54 -30.04 -14.25
C THR A 84 -1.98 -30.54 -14.34
N VAL A 85 -2.33 -31.59 -13.61
CA VAL A 85 -3.64 -32.24 -13.66
C VAL A 85 -4.61 -31.49 -12.73
N PRO A 86 -5.78 -31.04 -13.22
CA PRO A 86 -6.84 -30.51 -12.36
C PRO A 86 -7.24 -31.51 -11.27
N TRP A 87 -7.79 -31.03 -10.15
CA TRP A 87 -8.35 -31.93 -9.16
C TRP A 87 -9.67 -32.53 -9.66
N ASP A 88 -9.77 -33.85 -9.60
CA ASP A 88 -11.00 -34.62 -9.84
C ASP A 88 -11.65 -34.95 -8.48
N PRO A 89 -12.83 -34.37 -8.17
CA PRO A 89 -13.52 -34.61 -6.91
C PRO A 89 -14.17 -36.00 -6.83
N ILE A 90 -14.38 -36.69 -7.97
CA ILE A 90 -14.96 -38.04 -7.99
C ILE A 90 -13.88 -39.07 -7.65
N CYS A 91 -12.73 -38.96 -8.32
CA CYS A 91 -11.61 -39.89 -8.11
C CYS A 91 -10.75 -39.52 -6.88
N ASN A 92 -10.89 -38.31 -6.33
CA ASN A 92 -9.99 -37.72 -5.33
C ASN A 92 -8.52 -37.72 -5.77
N GLU A 93 -8.31 -37.34 -7.02
CA GLU A 93 -7.00 -37.37 -7.66
C GLU A 93 -6.68 -36.07 -8.39
N GLY A 94 -5.40 -35.78 -8.57
CA GLY A 94 -4.93 -34.60 -9.31
C GLY A 94 -4.15 -33.65 -8.41
N ASN A 95 -4.13 -32.36 -8.77
CA ASN A 95 -3.47 -31.33 -7.96
C ASN A 95 -4.48 -30.67 -7.02
N PRO A 96 -4.39 -30.88 -5.69
CA PRO A 96 -5.38 -30.36 -4.74
C PRO A 96 -5.45 -28.83 -4.73
N THR A 97 -4.35 -28.15 -5.08
CA THR A 97 -4.33 -26.68 -5.19
C THR A 97 -5.12 -26.13 -6.39
N ARG A 98 -5.54 -27.01 -7.30
CA ARG A 98 -6.30 -26.70 -8.52
C ARG A 98 -7.75 -27.18 -8.45
N SER A 99 -8.27 -27.42 -7.24
CA SER A 99 -9.71 -27.66 -7.04
C SER A 99 -10.52 -26.37 -7.13
N GLU A 100 -11.82 -26.52 -7.36
CA GLU A 100 -12.79 -25.42 -7.28
C GLU A 100 -12.88 -24.84 -5.87
N SER A 101 -12.86 -25.69 -4.82
CA SER A 101 -12.90 -25.26 -3.43
C SER A 101 -11.73 -24.34 -3.04
N VAL A 102 -10.50 -24.67 -3.44
CA VAL A 102 -9.32 -23.82 -3.19
C VAL A 102 -9.37 -22.54 -4.02
N TYR A 103 -9.97 -22.58 -5.21
CA TYR A 103 -10.19 -21.38 -5.99
C TYR A 103 -11.23 -20.45 -5.35
N ALA A 104 -12.30 -21.00 -4.77
CA ALA A 104 -13.33 -20.24 -4.07
C ALA A 104 -12.76 -19.46 -2.88
N VAL A 105 -11.95 -20.10 -2.03
CA VAL A 105 -11.28 -19.44 -0.88
C VAL A 105 -10.46 -18.23 -1.32
N ILE A 106 -9.75 -18.34 -2.45
CA ILE A 106 -8.91 -17.23 -2.93
C ILE A 106 -9.76 -16.13 -3.57
N LYS A 107 -10.76 -16.49 -4.37
CA LYS A 107 -11.48 -15.53 -5.21
C LYS A 107 -12.69 -14.90 -4.51
N LYS A 108 -13.58 -15.73 -3.97
CA LYS A 108 -14.87 -15.30 -3.44
C LYS A 108 -14.69 -14.58 -2.09
N ASP A 109 -13.86 -15.13 -1.21
CA ASP A 109 -13.77 -14.64 0.17
C ASP A 109 -12.73 -13.53 0.35
N ILE A 110 -11.84 -13.32 -0.64
CA ILE A 110 -10.70 -12.38 -0.51
C ILE A 110 -10.70 -11.30 -1.60
N PHE A 111 -11.02 -11.63 -2.85
CA PHE A 111 -10.96 -10.66 -3.97
C PHE A 111 -12.31 -10.07 -4.36
N GLU A 112 -13.41 -10.78 -4.12
CA GLU A 112 -14.77 -10.34 -4.43
C GLU A 112 -15.49 -9.75 -3.20
N GLY A 113 -14.79 -9.67 -2.06
CA GLY A 113 -15.31 -9.02 -0.86
C GLY A 113 -15.64 -7.54 -1.12
N PRO A 114 -16.72 -7.01 -0.52
CA PRO A 114 -17.19 -5.63 -0.78
C PRO A 114 -16.11 -4.57 -0.46
N ASP A 115 -15.18 -4.89 0.42
CA ASP A 115 -14.08 -4.00 0.83
C ASP A 115 -12.94 -3.89 -0.21
N PHE A 116 -12.86 -4.79 -1.21
CA PHE A 116 -11.79 -4.82 -2.22
C PHE A 116 -12.34 -4.74 -3.64
N HIS A 117 -12.96 -3.61 -3.99
CA HIS A 117 -13.44 -3.39 -5.35
C HIS A 117 -12.28 -3.06 -6.31
N LYS A 118 -12.27 -3.75 -7.45
CA LYS A 118 -11.29 -3.50 -8.50
C LYS A 118 -11.66 -2.25 -9.28
N LEU A 119 -10.94 -1.15 -9.08
CA LEU A 119 -11.20 0.14 -9.75
C LEU A 119 -11.11 0.09 -11.29
N LYS A 120 -10.37 -0.88 -11.86
CA LYS A 120 -10.28 -1.09 -13.31
C LYS A 120 -10.28 -2.59 -13.67
N PRO A 121 -10.97 -3.01 -14.76
CA PRO A 121 -10.90 -4.38 -15.23
C PRO A 121 -9.47 -4.77 -15.65
N GLY A 122 -9.10 -6.04 -15.46
CA GLY A 122 -7.78 -6.58 -15.81
C GLY A 122 -6.74 -6.59 -14.68
N ASN A 123 -5.77 -7.52 -14.72
CA ASN A 123 -4.83 -7.72 -13.62
C ASN A 123 -3.79 -6.59 -13.56
N LEU A 124 -3.85 -5.74 -12.52
CA LEU A 124 -2.81 -4.76 -12.26
C LEU A 124 -1.61 -5.45 -11.60
N GLY A 125 -0.72 -6.02 -12.42
CA GLY A 125 0.49 -6.64 -11.90
C GLY A 125 1.45 -5.62 -11.27
N THR A 126 2.27 -6.05 -10.30
CA THR A 126 3.34 -5.23 -9.71
C THR A 126 4.31 -4.65 -10.76
N HIS A 127 4.42 -5.32 -11.92
CA HIS A 127 5.17 -4.80 -13.06
C HIS A 127 4.50 -3.58 -13.71
N CYS A 128 3.17 -3.55 -13.81
CA CYS A 128 2.41 -2.43 -14.37
C CYS A 128 2.52 -1.19 -13.49
N LEU A 129 2.44 -1.34 -12.16
CA LEU A 129 2.66 -0.25 -11.21
C LEU A 129 4.06 0.39 -11.35
N ARG A 130 5.09 -0.45 -11.48
CA ARG A 130 6.48 0.03 -11.70
C ARG A 130 6.64 0.76 -13.02
N LYS A 131 6.10 0.19 -14.11
CA LYS A 131 6.11 0.82 -15.44
C LYS A 131 5.37 2.16 -15.41
N GLY A 132 4.22 2.21 -14.73
CA GLY A 132 3.43 3.43 -14.55
C GLY A 132 4.23 4.54 -13.88
N ALA A 133 4.81 4.27 -12.70
CA ALA A 133 5.61 5.26 -11.98
C ALA A 133 6.83 5.72 -12.80
N ALA A 134 7.56 4.80 -13.43
CA ALA A 134 8.73 5.17 -14.25
C ALA A 134 8.35 6.01 -15.48
N THR A 135 7.24 5.66 -16.14
CA THR A 135 6.71 6.40 -17.29
C THR A 135 6.24 7.78 -16.87
N TYR A 136 5.51 7.88 -15.74
CA TYR A 136 5.05 9.15 -15.20
C TYR A 136 6.23 10.06 -14.86
N GLY A 137 7.21 9.55 -14.10
CA GLY A 137 8.41 10.32 -13.75
C GLY A 137 9.15 10.85 -14.98
N SER A 138 9.33 10.01 -16.00
CA SER A 138 9.97 10.42 -17.27
C SER A 138 9.16 11.48 -18.01
N ARG A 139 7.82 11.34 -18.06
CA ARG A 139 6.91 12.32 -18.69
C ARG A 139 6.81 13.63 -17.91
N SER A 140 7.07 13.61 -16.61
CA SER A 140 7.19 14.80 -15.76
C SER A 140 8.56 15.47 -15.86
N GLY A 141 9.42 15.03 -16.78
CA GLY A 141 10.73 15.65 -17.03
C GLY A 141 11.85 15.19 -16.11
N LEU A 142 11.65 14.16 -15.28
CA LEU A 142 12.71 13.65 -14.42
C LEU A 142 13.85 13.02 -15.26
N PRO A 143 15.11 13.26 -14.89
CA PRO A 143 16.22 12.54 -15.47
C PRO A 143 16.06 11.03 -15.29
N LYS A 144 16.44 10.25 -16.30
CA LYS A 144 16.37 8.79 -16.27
C LYS A 144 17.08 8.20 -15.05
N ASP A 145 18.17 8.83 -14.61
CA ASP A 145 18.92 8.38 -13.42
C ASP A 145 18.18 8.59 -12.11
N TYR A 146 17.36 9.65 -12.00
CA TYR A 146 16.52 9.90 -10.82
C TYR A 146 15.41 8.84 -10.75
N VAL A 147 14.76 8.58 -11.89
CA VAL A 147 13.73 7.53 -12.03
C VAL A 147 14.31 6.15 -11.72
N ASN A 148 15.48 5.84 -12.27
CA ASN A 148 16.17 4.58 -12.03
C ASN A 148 16.54 4.43 -10.55
N ARG A 149 17.08 5.47 -9.92
CA ARG A 149 17.48 5.43 -8.50
C ARG A 149 16.28 5.13 -7.61
N ARG A 150 15.17 5.84 -7.78
CA ARG A 150 13.94 5.59 -6.99
C ARG A 150 13.28 4.26 -7.31
N GLY A 151 13.40 3.78 -8.55
CA GLY A 151 12.87 2.49 -9.00
C GLY A 151 13.71 1.26 -8.62
N ARG A 152 14.94 1.44 -8.11
CA ARG A 152 15.91 0.35 -7.82
C ARG A 152 15.61 -0.38 -6.51
N TRP A 153 14.55 -1.18 -6.52
CA TRP A 153 14.37 -2.23 -5.52
C TRP A 153 15.09 -3.51 -5.98
N ARG A 154 16.38 -3.62 -5.64
CA ARG A 154 17.28 -4.80 -5.74
C ARG A 154 17.30 -5.55 -7.07
N THR A 155 18.41 -5.49 -7.82
CA THR A 155 19.09 -6.70 -8.39
C THR A 155 20.28 -6.40 -9.31
N ARG A 156 20.49 -5.18 -9.82
CA ARG A 156 21.70 -4.84 -10.58
C ARG A 156 22.29 -3.53 -10.06
N LYS A 157 23.43 -3.65 -9.36
CA LYS A 157 24.30 -2.52 -9.05
C LYS A 157 25.06 -2.18 -10.32
N SER A 158 25.03 -0.91 -10.74
CA SER A 158 25.99 -0.46 -11.74
C SER A 158 27.39 -0.58 -11.13
N VAL A 159 28.43 -0.82 -11.94
CA VAL A 159 29.82 -0.90 -11.42
C VAL A 159 30.20 0.40 -10.72
N VAL A 160 29.66 1.54 -11.18
CA VAL A 160 29.87 2.85 -10.58
C VAL A 160 29.27 2.94 -9.16
N ASP A 161 28.18 2.23 -8.87
CA ASP A 161 27.56 2.18 -7.53
C ASP A 161 28.47 1.50 -6.48
N VAL A 162 29.58 0.87 -6.90
CA VAL A 162 30.62 0.33 -6.00
C VAL A 162 31.51 1.44 -5.45
N TYR A 163 31.68 2.52 -6.22
CA TYR A 163 32.63 3.60 -5.94
C TYR A 163 31.96 4.92 -5.52
N ILE A 164 30.64 5.04 -5.70
CA ILE A 164 29.87 6.26 -5.38
C ILE A 164 28.80 5.94 -4.33
N ASP A 165 28.61 6.85 -3.37
CA ASP A 165 27.49 6.77 -2.45
C ASP A 165 26.16 6.79 -3.21
N ASN A 166 25.36 5.74 -2.97
CA ASN A 166 24.06 5.57 -3.59
C ASN A 166 22.98 6.43 -2.92
N THR A 167 23.24 6.91 -1.70
CA THR A 167 22.37 7.77 -0.91
C THR A 167 22.47 9.20 -1.46
N GLN A 168 21.49 9.59 -2.28
CA GLN A 168 21.41 10.95 -2.81
C GLN A 168 20.00 11.51 -2.50
N PRO A 169 19.81 12.04 -1.28
CA PRO A 169 18.50 12.43 -0.75
C PRO A 169 17.78 13.47 -1.59
N TYR A 170 18.50 14.47 -2.13
CA TYR A 170 17.90 15.49 -2.98
C TYR A 170 17.29 14.89 -4.25
N MET A 171 18.08 14.07 -4.95
CA MET A 171 17.68 13.33 -6.15
C MET A 171 16.44 12.47 -5.93
N ASP A 172 16.44 11.69 -4.84
CA ASP A 172 15.30 10.86 -4.49
C ASP A 172 14.09 11.71 -4.11
N GLY A 173 14.29 12.81 -3.37
CA GLY A 173 13.25 13.77 -3.01
C GLY A 173 12.58 14.41 -4.23
N VAL A 174 13.34 14.82 -5.24
CA VAL A 174 12.80 15.38 -6.49
C VAL A 174 11.96 14.34 -7.23
N ALA A 175 12.49 13.11 -7.33
CA ALA A 175 11.74 12.01 -7.94
C ALA A 175 10.47 11.66 -7.15
N ALA A 176 10.53 11.71 -5.82
CA ALA A 176 9.39 11.48 -4.93
C ALA A 176 8.33 12.56 -5.09
N GLY A 177 8.74 13.84 -5.08
CA GLY A 177 7.86 14.99 -5.26
C GLY A 177 7.18 15.02 -6.62
N ALA A 178 7.87 14.66 -7.70
CA ALA A 178 7.19 14.50 -8.99
C ALA A 178 6.15 13.37 -8.95
N LEU A 179 6.44 12.26 -8.25
CA LEU A 179 5.57 11.09 -8.18
C LEU A 179 4.36 11.24 -7.25
N THR A 180 4.22 12.37 -6.53
CA THR A 180 2.98 12.70 -5.80
C THR A 180 1.87 13.24 -6.72
N GLY A 181 2.14 13.39 -8.01
CA GLY A 181 1.16 13.81 -9.01
C GLY A 181 1.15 15.33 -9.22
N PRO A 182 0.16 15.85 -9.97
CA PRO A 182 0.14 17.25 -10.41
C PRO A 182 0.03 18.26 -9.25
N LEU A 183 -0.55 17.85 -8.12
CA LEU A 183 -0.67 18.71 -6.93
C LEU A 183 0.62 18.82 -6.12
N GLY A 184 1.68 18.12 -6.53
CA GLY A 184 2.97 18.14 -5.86
C GLY A 184 2.95 17.54 -4.45
N PRO A 185 4.11 17.50 -3.79
CA PRO A 185 4.22 17.02 -2.42
C PRO A 185 3.61 18.03 -1.47
N CYS A 186 3.11 17.56 -0.33
CA CYS A 186 2.52 18.40 0.70
C CYS A 186 2.75 17.82 2.08
N CYS A 187 2.68 18.66 3.10
CA CYS A 187 2.52 18.26 4.49
C CYS A 187 1.15 18.70 5.02
N TYR A 188 0.79 18.18 6.18
CA TYR A 188 -0.44 18.54 6.87
C TYR A 188 -0.07 19.11 8.22
N VAL A 189 -0.51 20.33 8.50
CA VAL A 189 -0.16 21.07 9.71
C VAL A 189 -1.42 21.57 10.41
N LEU A 190 -1.39 21.66 11.73
CA LEU A 190 -2.47 22.28 12.49
C LEU A 190 -2.47 23.79 12.28
N LYS A 191 -3.65 24.36 12.04
CA LYS A 191 -3.82 25.80 11.96
C LYS A 191 -3.52 26.44 13.33
N LYS A 192 -2.98 27.67 13.29
CA LYS A 192 -2.72 28.45 14.51
C LYS A 192 -4.03 28.71 15.26
N GLY A 193 -3.99 28.60 16.59
CA GLY A 193 -5.14 28.86 17.47
C GLY A 193 -6.11 27.69 17.64
N ILE A 194 -5.84 26.53 17.01
CA ILE A 194 -6.62 25.31 17.24
C ILE A 194 -6.00 24.54 18.42
N HIS A 195 -6.73 24.47 19.54
CA HIS A 195 -6.26 23.78 20.76
C HIS A 195 -6.93 22.42 21.00
N ALA A 196 -8.08 22.17 20.39
CA ALA A 196 -8.85 20.95 20.65
C ALA A 196 -8.32 19.70 19.94
N VAL A 197 -7.48 19.86 18.90
CA VAL A 197 -6.81 18.71 18.28
C VAL A 197 -5.61 18.32 19.13
N THR A 198 -5.88 17.55 20.18
CA THR A 198 -4.85 17.04 21.09
C THR A 198 -4.16 15.81 20.52
N GLU A 199 -2.95 15.52 21.01
CA GLU A 199 -2.27 14.25 20.68
C GLU A 199 -3.12 13.05 21.07
N GLU A 200 -3.85 13.14 22.18
CA GLU A 200 -4.74 12.07 22.62
C GLU A 200 -5.86 11.79 21.60
N LEU A 201 -6.48 12.83 21.05
CA LEU A 201 -7.48 12.70 19.99
C LEU A 201 -6.86 12.03 18.74
N LEU A 202 -5.71 12.52 18.29
CA LEU A 202 -5.02 12.01 17.09
C LEU A 202 -4.63 10.54 17.25
N VAL A 203 -4.07 10.18 18.40
CA VAL A 203 -3.51 8.84 18.66
C VAL A 203 -4.62 7.83 18.97
N LYS A 204 -5.58 8.18 19.84
CA LYS A 204 -6.57 7.22 20.34
C LYS A 204 -7.83 7.13 19.47
N GLN A 205 -8.24 8.21 18.82
CA GLN A 205 -9.52 8.27 18.11
C GLN A 205 -9.37 8.36 16.59
N VAL A 206 -8.43 9.18 16.11
CA VAL A 206 -8.24 9.38 14.66
C VAL A 206 -7.45 8.23 14.05
N GLY A 207 -6.26 7.94 14.57
CA GLY A 207 -5.32 6.96 14.02
C GLY A 207 -4.98 5.73 14.88
N PRO A 208 -5.90 5.12 15.66
CA PRO A 208 -5.55 4.00 16.54
C PRO A 208 -4.91 2.81 15.79
N ALA A 209 -5.42 2.48 14.59
CA ALA A 209 -4.85 1.43 13.76
C ALA A 209 -3.45 1.78 13.22
N ILE A 210 -3.17 3.06 12.98
CA ILE A 210 -1.83 3.52 12.58
C ILE A 210 -0.87 3.38 13.77
N LYS A 211 -1.31 3.74 14.98
CA LYS A 211 -0.51 3.55 16.19
C LYS A 211 -0.12 2.09 16.37
N GLU A 212 -1.09 1.18 16.26
CA GLU A 212 -0.86 -0.25 16.40
C GLU A 212 0.12 -0.79 15.35
N ALA A 213 0.00 -0.34 14.09
CA ALA A 213 0.82 -0.84 13.00
C ALA A 213 2.22 -0.19 12.89
N MET A 214 2.36 1.08 13.29
CA MET A 214 3.55 1.89 12.98
C MET A 214 4.15 2.64 14.18
N GLY A 215 3.51 2.59 15.34
CA GLY A 215 3.97 3.26 16.56
C GLY A 215 3.48 4.70 16.73
N GLU A 216 3.77 5.24 17.91
CA GLU A 216 3.19 6.50 18.40
C GLU A 216 3.68 7.74 17.62
N GLU A 217 4.97 7.79 17.29
CA GLU A 217 5.53 8.93 16.56
C GLU A 217 5.00 9.03 15.13
N VAL A 218 4.71 7.89 14.49
CA VAL A 218 4.18 7.86 13.12
C VAL A 218 2.72 8.30 13.09
N VAL A 219 1.90 7.89 14.06
CA VAL A 219 0.49 8.30 14.10
C VAL A 219 0.33 9.80 14.32
N LYS A 220 1.20 10.47 15.08
CA LYS A 220 1.16 11.93 15.26
C LYS A 220 1.22 12.67 13.93
N VAL A 221 2.00 12.16 12.96
CA VAL A 221 2.12 12.72 11.62
C VAL A 221 0.97 12.30 10.71
N LEU A 222 0.61 11.00 10.69
CA LEU A 222 -0.37 10.46 9.75
C LEU A 222 -1.84 10.64 10.17
N ALA A 223 -2.11 10.98 11.43
CA ALA A 223 -3.47 11.29 11.88
C ALA A 223 -3.97 12.65 11.35
N LEU A 224 -3.07 13.62 11.12
CA LEU A 224 -3.41 14.92 10.55
C LEU A 224 -4.05 14.83 9.15
N PRO A 225 -3.46 14.12 8.16
CA PRO A 225 -4.10 13.95 6.86
C PRO A 225 -5.43 13.17 6.94
N LEU A 226 -5.56 12.22 7.87
CA LEU A 226 -6.84 11.52 8.09
C LEU A 226 -7.92 12.46 8.62
N LEU A 227 -7.60 13.28 9.62
CA LEU A 227 -8.50 14.30 10.13
C LEU A 227 -8.87 15.30 9.05
N TRP A 228 -7.88 15.81 8.32
CA TRP A 228 -8.09 16.70 7.19
C TRP A 228 -9.07 16.09 6.18
N ALA A 229 -8.81 14.87 5.69
CA ALA A 229 -9.61 14.19 4.69
C ALA A 229 -11.03 13.90 5.19
N SER A 230 -11.22 13.67 6.50
CA SER A 230 -12.55 13.44 7.08
C SER A 230 -13.46 14.68 7.09
N LEU A 231 -12.86 15.87 7.05
CA LEU A 231 -13.54 17.17 7.11
C LEU A 231 -13.53 17.91 5.77
N VAL A 232 -13.02 17.28 4.70
CA VAL A 232 -13.18 17.81 3.34
C VAL A 232 -14.66 17.76 2.96
N PRO A 233 -15.23 18.88 2.45
CA PRO A 233 -16.62 18.91 1.99
C PRO A 233 -16.90 17.87 0.90
N ASP A 234 -18.09 17.28 0.95
CA ASP A 234 -18.52 16.33 -0.08
C ASP A 234 -18.54 17.02 -1.46
N GLY A 235 -18.11 16.30 -2.50
CA GLY A 235 -17.96 16.84 -3.86
C GLY A 235 -16.68 17.61 -4.14
N SER A 236 -15.77 17.78 -3.16
CA SER A 236 -14.45 18.38 -3.41
C SER A 236 -13.56 17.51 -4.32
N PHE A 237 -13.85 16.22 -4.40
CA PHE A 237 -13.16 15.24 -5.24
C PHE A 237 -14.20 14.35 -5.94
N ASP A 238 -13.88 13.88 -7.15
CA ASP A 238 -14.72 12.93 -7.91
C ASP A 238 -14.74 11.51 -7.31
N TYR A 239 -14.17 11.34 -6.12
CA TYR A 239 -14.04 10.07 -5.42
C TYR A 239 -13.96 10.29 -3.92
N ASP A 240 -14.37 9.28 -3.15
CA ASP A 240 -14.27 9.30 -1.69
C ASP A 240 -12.81 9.18 -1.24
N LEU A 241 -12.34 10.14 -0.43
CA LEU A 241 -11.00 10.10 0.16
C LEU A 241 -10.86 9.03 1.25
N LEU A 242 -11.96 8.74 1.96
CA LEU A 242 -12.00 7.81 3.08
C LEU A 242 -13.28 6.96 3.01
N PRO A 243 -13.24 5.70 3.47
CA PRO A 243 -14.45 4.92 3.69
C PRO A 243 -15.42 5.65 4.63
N SER A 244 -16.71 5.62 4.30
CA SER A 244 -17.76 6.37 5.03
C SER A 244 -17.77 6.10 6.54
N VAL A 245 -17.63 4.83 6.94
CA VAL A 245 -17.57 4.41 8.35
C VAL A 245 -16.37 5.06 9.06
N LEU A 246 -15.21 5.11 8.41
CA LEU A 246 -14.01 5.73 8.97
C LEU A 246 -14.18 7.26 9.08
N LYS A 247 -14.71 7.89 8.02
CA LYS A 247 -15.03 9.33 8.01
C LYS A 247 -15.96 9.68 9.17
N GLN A 248 -17.08 8.98 9.31
CA GLN A 248 -18.07 9.20 10.38
C GLN A 248 -17.47 9.03 11.78
N ARG A 249 -16.64 8.00 12.00
CA ARG A 249 -15.96 7.79 13.28
C ARG A 249 -15.07 8.97 13.66
N ILE A 250 -14.24 9.43 12.72
CA ILE A 250 -13.30 10.54 12.95
C ILE A 250 -14.08 11.85 13.18
N VAL A 251 -15.08 12.14 12.36
CA VAL A 251 -15.93 13.33 12.51
C VAL A 251 -16.64 13.34 13.86
N ARG A 252 -17.19 12.21 14.30
CA ARG A 252 -17.84 12.09 15.61
C ARG A 252 -16.85 12.32 16.75
N ALA A 253 -15.64 11.77 16.66
CA ALA A 253 -14.61 12.01 17.66
C ALA A 253 -14.19 13.48 17.73
N TYR A 254 -14.10 14.15 16.59
CA TYR A 254 -13.79 15.57 16.50
C TYR A 254 -14.90 16.44 17.11
N ILE A 255 -16.17 16.18 16.77
CA ILE A 255 -17.32 16.88 17.38
C ILE A 255 -17.36 16.68 18.90
N ASN A 256 -17.13 15.45 19.37
CA ASN A 256 -17.10 15.14 20.80
C ASN A 256 -15.97 15.86 21.56
N ALA A 257 -14.92 16.28 20.87
CA ALA A 257 -13.85 17.10 21.43
C ALA A 257 -14.25 18.59 21.58
N GLY A 258 -15.48 18.96 21.23
CA GLY A 258 -16.04 20.31 21.37
C GLY A 258 -15.91 21.19 20.14
N GLU A 259 -15.61 20.61 18.98
CA GLU A 259 -15.23 21.36 17.77
C GLU A 259 -16.31 21.40 16.70
N ASN A 260 -16.19 22.40 15.81
CA ASN A 260 -17.12 22.62 14.71
C ASN A 260 -16.55 22.08 13.40
N VAL A 261 -17.31 21.21 12.72
CA VAL A 261 -16.97 20.65 11.41
C VAL A 261 -16.98 21.66 10.26
N ALA A 262 -17.51 22.87 10.49
CA ALA A 262 -17.58 23.92 9.48
C ALA A 262 -16.20 24.41 9.02
N VAL A 263 -15.15 24.25 9.85
CA VAL A 263 -13.79 24.66 9.51
C VAL A 263 -12.85 23.47 9.69
N ASN A 264 -12.07 23.16 8.65
CA ASN A 264 -11.03 22.15 8.75
C ASN A 264 -9.87 22.69 9.64
N PRO A 265 -9.54 22.05 10.77
CA PRO A 265 -8.48 22.48 11.68
C PRO A 265 -7.08 22.22 11.13
N VAL A 266 -6.98 21.33 10.13
CA VAL A 266 -5.72 20.97 9.48
C VAL A 266 -5.64 21.70 8.14
N GLU A 267 -4.44 22.16 7.82
CA GLU A 267 -4.12 22.77 6.54
C GLU A 267 -3.20 21.83 5.74
N ARG A 268 -3.50 21.66 4.45
CA ARG A 268 -2.61 20.98 3.50
C ARG A 268 -1.66 22.01 2.91
N VAL A 269 -0.39 21.96 3.31
CA VAL A 269 0.64 22.92 2.88
C VAL A 269 1.48 22.28 1.77
N PRO A 270 1.52 22.88 0.56
CA PRO A 270 2.40 22.41 -0.51
C PRO A 270 3.86 22.53 -0.13
N LEU A 271 4.67 21.58 -0.58
CA LEU A 271 6.11 21.54 -0.36
C LEU A 271 6.87 21.76 -1.65
N HIS A 272 7.90 22.59 -1.60
CA HIS A 272 8.92 22.69 -2.63
C HIS A 272 10.12 21.83 -2.25
N VAL A 273 10.53 20.93 -3.16
CA VAL A 273 11.73 20.11 -3.00
C VAL A 273 12.91 20.86 -3.60
N THR A 274 13.88 21.22 -2.76
CA THR A 274 15.11 21.89 -3.17
C THR A 274 16.33 21.24 -2.49
N GLY A 275 17.53 21.57 -2.93
CA GLY A 275 18.74 20.93 -2.44
C GLY A 275 19.87 20.92 -3.45
N ASP A 276 21.02 20.43 -3.00
CA ASP A 276 22.22 20.24 -3.81
C ASP A 276 22.95 18.98 -3.34
N GLY A 277 23.38 18.14 -4.29
CA GLY A 277 24.08 16.89 -4.03
C GLY A 277 23.36 15.99 -3.01
N ALA A 278 23.98 15.83 -1.83
CA ALA A 278 23.46 15.03 -0.73
C ALA A 278 22.46 15.79 0.18
N GLN A 279 22.37 17.11 0.07
CA GLN A 279 21.51 17.92 0.92
C GLN A 279 20.09 18.02 0.34
N LEU A 280 19.12 17.44 1.02
CA LEU A 280 17.69 17.64 0.74
C LEU A 280 17.14 18.74 1.66
N ARG A 281 16.39 19.69 1.07
CA ARG A 281 15.61 20.70 1.80
C ARG A 281 14.16 20.64 1.31
N LEU A 282 13.23 20.64 2.25
CA LEU A 282 11.79 20.75 1.98
C LEU A 282 11.33 22.10 2.48
N VAL A 283 10.78 22.91 1.58
CA VAL A 283 10.34 24.28 1.90
C VAL A 283 8.83 24.34 1.80
N ASP A 284 8.17 24.75 2.89
CA ASP A 284 6.74 25.04 2.90
C ASP A 284 6.45 26.22 1.95
N ILE A 285 5.53 26.02 1.01
CA ILE A 285 4.99 27.10 0.18
C ILE A 285 3.72 27.58 0.89
N ARG A 286 3.81 28.72 1.57
CA ARG A 286 2.64 29.42 2.14
C ARG A 286 2.45 30.72 1.40
N ASP A 287 1.20 31.04 1.09
CA ASP A 287 0.84 32.38 0.63
C ASP A 287 0.99 33.33 1.83
N THR A 288 2.19 33.89 2.01
CA THR A 288 2.34 35.04 2.91
C THR A 288 1.55 36.20 2.29
N PRO A 289 0.64 36.86 3.02
CA PRO A 289 0.15 38.14 2.58
C PRO A 289 1.37 39.05 2.44
N THR A 290 1.68 39.44 1.20
CA THR A 290 2.70 40.43 0.88
C THR A 290 2.31 41.74 1.56
N ASP A 291 2.87 42.02 2.73
CA ASP A 291 3.15 43.39 3.11
C ASP A 291 4.20 43.92 2.13
N GLY A 292 3.90 45.07 1.54
CA GLY A 292 4.62 45.62 0.41
C GLY A 292 6.09 45.98 0.70
N ASN A 293 6.84 46.01 -0.39
CA ASN A 293 8.22 46.49 -0.57
C ASN A 293 9.34 45.59 -0.01
N GLU A 294 9.99 44.83 -0.89
CA GLU A 294 11.18 45.34 -1.60
C GLU A 294 11.50 44.45 -2.81
N SER A 295 11.97 45.11 -3.84
CA SER A 295 12.20 44.64 -5.21
C SER A 295 13.43 43.73 -5.34
N GLU A 296 13.25 42.56 -5.93
CA GLU A 296 14.27 41.95 -6.80
C GLU A 296 13.59 41.28 -8.01
N GLN A 297 13.92 41.80 -9.19
CA GLN A 297 13.48 41.31 -10.48
C GLN A 297 14.16 39.98 -10.80
N THR A 298 13.37 38.91 -10.95
CA THR A 298 13.74 37.82 -11.86
C THR A 298 12.54 37.45 -12.73
N HIS A 299 12.74 37.61 -14.04
CA HIS A 299 11.79 37.38 -15.11
C HIS A 299 11.43 35.91 -15.32
N GLY A 300 10.13 35.65 -15.55
CA GLY A 300 9.57 34.51 -16.33
C GLY A 300 9.19 33.29 -15.48
N THR A 301 7.96 32.76 -15.46
CA THR A 301 6.79 32.91 -16.34
C THR A 301 5.55 32.64 -15.48
N GLN A 302 4.61 33.59 -15.41
CA GLN A 302 3.31 33.38 -14.76
C GLN A 302 2.48 32.41 -15.61
N SER A 303 2.17 31.23 -15.07
CA SER A 303 1.00 30.46 -15.49
C SER A 303 0.00 30.45 -14.35
N ASN A 304 -1.02 31.30 -14.45
CA ASN A 304 -2.25 31.21 -13.66
C ASN A 304 -2.86 29.81 -13.91
N MET A 305 -2.70 28.90 -12.96
CA MET A 305 -3.43 27.63 -12.97
C MET A 305 -4.79 27.84 -12.32
N SER A 306 -5.76 28.19 -13.16
CA SER A 306 -7.16 27.90 -12.88
C SER A 306 -7.30 26.39 -12.67
N ALA A 307 -7.96 26.00 -11.58
CA ALA A 307 -8.25 24.62 -11.26
C ALA A 307 -9.28 24.08 -12.26
N ASP A 308 -8.81 23.61 -13.41
CA ASP A 308 -9.58 22.79 -14.32
C ASP A 308 -9.11 21.34 -14.17
N SER A 309 -9.93 20.55 -13.49
CA SER A 309 -9.74 19.11 -13.27
C SER A 309 -10.05 18.38 -14.57
N THR A 310 -9.16 18.47 -15.56
CA THR A 310 -9.15 17.54 -16.68
C THR A 310 -8.08 16.49 -16.45
N ARG A 311 -8.54 15.37 -15.91
CA ARG A 311 -7.87 14.06 -15.90
C ARG A 311 -7.27 13.83 -17.30
N LYS A 312 -5.95 13.88 -17.43
CA LYS A 312 -5.30 13.37 -18.65
C LYS A 312 -5.53 11.87 -18.68
N ASP A 313 -6.52 11.45 -19.45
CA ASP A 313 -6.81 10.05 -19.66
C ASP A 313 -5.59 9.32 -20.21
N LEU A 314 -5.21 8.29 -19.46
CA LEU A 314 -4.18 7.34 -19.85
C LEU A 314 -4.77 6.43 -20.92
N SER A 315 -4.57 6.79 -22.19
CA SER A 315 -4.57 5.84 -23.31
C SER A 315 -3.18 5.22 -23.49
#